data_AF-A0A2D7Y1L7-F1
#
_entry.id   AF-A0A2D7Y1L7-F1
#
_cell.length_a   1.000
_cell.length_b   1.000
_cell.length_c   1.000
_cell.angle_alpha   90.00
_cell.angle_beta   90.00
_cell.angle_gamma   90.00
#
_symmetry.space_group_name_H-M   'P 1'
#
loop_
_entity.id
_entity.type
_entity.pdbx_description
1 polymer ?
#
loop_
_entity_poly.entity_id
_entity_poly.type
_entity_poly.pdbx_seq_one_letter_code
_entity_poly.pdbx_strand_id
1 'polypeptide(L)'
;MSEKRHQTRGEPGRAVCYPLASFACGGWSMIPVRSASFLSLFLGMAACSPSGLPARPVEAVIETASVAGTGDAADDPAIWVSTNPADSLVFGTDKDNGVYVYNMDGSEHAYLPEGRLNNVDVRYGFDLGGRVVDLAGASDRSNIGVAFFFIDPASREVSYAGAVPVGGSSSPTASAFTAVPALTRSTPSFPTRSRALSFSWNWAGMAAPSPLRRSAG
;
A
#
# COMPACT_ATOMS: atom_id res chain seq x y z
N MET A 1 22.98 22.41 4.46
CA MET A 1 22.09 22.60 5.62
C MET A 1 21.09 23.69 5.27
N SER A 2 19.94 23.31 4.74
CA SER A 2 18.84 24.23 4.43
C SER A 2 17.54 23.45 4.49
N GLU A 3 16.81 23.67 5.57
CA GLU A 3 15.55 23.04 5.92
C GLU A 3 14.40 23.69 5.14
N LYS A 4 13.62 22.91 4.38
CA LYS A 4 12.37 23.38 3.76
C LYS A 4 11.18 22.80 4.53
N ARG A 5 10.62 23.65 5.38
CA ARG A 5 9.36 23.44 6.10
C ARG A 5 8.19 23.49 5.10
N HIS A 6 7.59 22.34 4.79
CA HIS A 6 6.34 22.28 4.02
C HIS A 6 5.15 22.48 4.96
N GLN A 7 4.41 23.56 4.73
CA GLN A 7 3.19 23.92 5.42
C GLN A 7 1.99 23.44 4.60
N THR A 8 1.36 22.34 5.00
CA THR A 8 0.09 21.88 4.43
C THR A 8 -1.06 22.32 5.34
N ARG A 9 -1.81 23.34 4.91
CA ARG A 9 -3.13 23.65 5.45
C ARG A 9 -4.09 22.57 4.96
N GLY A 10 -4.51 21.68 5.84
CA GLY A 10 -5.69 20.84 5.62
C GLY A 10 -6.96 21.65 5.85
N GLU A 11 -7.79 21.78 4.81
CA GLU A 11 -9.17 22.27 4.93
C GLU A 11 -10.05 21.16 5.55
N PRO A 12 -10.84 21.44 6.60
CA PRO A 12 -11.82 20.48 7.10
C PRO A 12 -13.09 20.46 6.23
N GLY A 13 -13.60 19.24 5.99
CA GLY A 13 -14.75 18.96 5.14
C GLY A 13 -16.01 19.76 5.48
N ARG A 14 -16.60 20.35 4.45
CA ARG A 14 -17.91 21.03 4.50
C ARG A 14 -19.03 20.02 4.80
N ALA A 15 -19.64 20.15 5.97
CA ALA A 15 -20.96 19.59 6.24
C ALA A 15 -22.01 20.35 5.39
N VAL A 16 -22.81 19.60 4.64
CA VAL A 16 -23.92 20.13 3.83
C VAL A 16 -25.16 20.19 4.73
N CYS A 17 -25.59 21.39 5.10
CA CYS A 17 -26.89 21.64 5.72
C CYS A 17 -27.85 22.21 4.65
N TYR A 18 -28.97 21.53 4.42
CA TYR A 18 -30.06 22.04 3.58
C TYR A 18 -30.86 23.11 4.34
N PRO A 19 -31.18 24.29 3.77
CA PRO A 19 -32.06 25.24 4.42
C PRO A 19 -33.54 24.87 4.24
N LEU A 20 -34.26 24.86 5.35
CA LEU A 20 -35.72 24.80 5.43
C LEU A 20 -36.34 26.16 5.07
N ALA A 21 -37.61 26.10 4.67
CA ALA A 21 -38.41 27.10 3.99
C ALA A 21 -38.52 28.48 4.67
N SER A 22 -38.59 29.52 3.83
CA SER A 22 -39.03 30.88 4.15
C SER A 22 -40.47 30.92 4.66
N PHE A 23 -40.68 31.47 5.84
CA PHE A 23 -41.95 32.11 6.22
C PHE A 23 -41.75 33.62 6.27
N ALA A 24 -42.51 34.33 5.44
CA ALA A 24 -42.69 35.77 5.54
C ALA A 24 -43.77 36.09 6.59
N CYS A 25 -43.44 36.98 7.52
CA CYS A 25 -44.37 37.82 8.28
C CYS A 25 -43.72 39.20 8.32
N GLY A 26 -44.34 40.23 7.76
CA GLY A 26 -45.50 40.86 8.38
C GLY A 26 -44.96 41.83 9.45
N GLY A 27 -44.63 43.05 9.03
CA GLY A 27 -44.33 44.12 9.99
C GLY A 27 -45.54 44.40 10.85
N TRP A 28 -45.33 44.93 12.06
CA TRP A 28 -46.21 45.81 12.84
C TRP A 28 -45.40 46.45 13.99
N SER A 29 -45.86 47.65 14.36
CA SER A 29 -45.41 48.65 15.33
C SER A 29 -44.39 48.32 16.44
N MET A 30 -43.48 49.29 16.63
CA MET A 30 -42.75 49.51 17.88
C MET A 30 -43.71 49.76 19.06
N ILE A 31 -43.55 48.95 20.12
CA ILE A 31 -43.99 49.26 21.47
C ILE A 31 -42.74 49.17 22.36
N PRO A 32 -42.31 50.24 23.07
CA PRO A 32 -41.20 50.13 24.01
C PRO A 32 -41.71 49.53 25.32
N VAL A 33 -41.39 48.25 25.58
CA VAL A 33 -41.64 47.64 26.88
C VAL A 33 -40.41 47.83 27.75
N ARG A 34 -40.59 48.57 28.84
CA ARG A 34 -39.62 48.74 29.93
C ARG A 34 -39.45 47.43 30.70
N SER A 35 -38.22 47.23 31.17
CA SER A 35 -37.84 46.50 32.39
C SER A 35 -37.82 44.96 32.39
N ALA A 36 -36.62 44.50 32.79
CA ALA A 36 -36.31 43.37 33.66
C ALA A 36 -36.29 41.94 33.10
N SER A 37 -35.11 41.34 33.26
CA SER A 37 -34.86 39.91 33.44
C SER A 37 -34.96 39.00 32.21
N PHE A 38 -33.85 38.90 31.47
CA PHE A 38 -33.51 37.72 30.68
C PHE A 38 -32.14 37.21 31.10
N LEU A 39 -32.07 36.55 32.27
CA LEU A 39 -30.98 35.64 32.59
C LEU A 39 -31.28 34.30 31.90
N SER A 40 -31.16 34.28 30.57
CA SER A 40 -31.33 33.07 29.78
C SER A 40 -30.05 32.25 29.80
N LEU A 41 -30.11 31.19 30.58
CA LEU A 41 -29.39 29.92 30.51
C LEU A 41 -28.78 29.62 29.11
N PHE A 42 -27.52 29.98 28.89
CA PHE A 42 -26.67 29.41 27.84
C PHE A 42 -25.80 28.31 28.46
N LEU A 43 -26.39 27.14 28.70
CA LEU A 43 -25.62 25.96 29.10
C LEU A 43 -26.04 24.78 28.23
N GLY A 44 -25.18 24.42 27.29
CA GLY A 44 -25.39 23.25 26.45
C GLY A 44 -24.65 23.24 25.11
N MET A 45 -23.45 23.84 24.99
CA MET A 45 -22.54 23.34 23.97
C MET A 45 -22.03 21.98 24.43
N ALA A 46 -22.57 20.91 23.84
CA ALA A 46 -22.00 19.59 23.92
C ALA A 46 -20.55 19.65 23.42
N ALA A 47 -19.60 19.64 24.36
CA ALA A 47 -18.20 19.47 24.05
C ALA A 47 -18.03 18.07 23.47
N CYS A 48 -17.79 18.00 22.16
CA CYS A 48 -17.30 16.79 21.53
C CYS A 48 -15.88 16.59 22.05
N SER A 49 -15.70 15.81 23.12
CA SER A 49 -14.37 15.43 23.58
C SER A 49 -13.73 14.57 22.47
N PRO A 50 -12.55 14.92 21.96
CA PRO A 50 -11.84 14.06 21.02
C PRO A 50 -11.49 12.75 21.76
N SER A 51 -12.23 11.69 21.45
CA SER A 51 -11.98 10.35 21.94
C SER A 51 -10.83 9.73 21.15
N GLY A 52 -9.61 9.96 21.63
CA GLY A 52 -8.41 9.31 21.12
C GLY A 52 -7.31 9.30 22.19
N LEU A 53 -6.55 8.21 22.27
CA LEU A 53 -5.30 8.21 23.02
C LEU A 53 -4.35 9.24 22.40
N PRO A 54 -3.51 9.93 23.19
CA PRO A 54 -2.52 10.85 22.64
C PRO A 54 -1.57 10.08 21.72
N ALA A 55 -1.27 10.64 20.55
CA ALA A 55 -0.26 10.09 19.66
C ALA A 55 1.11 10.10 20.36
N ARG A 56 1.81 8.95 20.33
CA ARG A 56 3.17 8.83 20.86
C ARG A 56 4.14 8.72 19.70
N PRO A 57 5.15 9.61 19.58
CA PRO A 57 6.16 9.49 18.54
C PRO A 57 6.99 8.23 18.78
N VAL A 58 7.37 7.56 17.68
CA VAL A 58 8.32 6.45 17.66
C VAL A 58 9.43 6.82 16.70
N GLU A 59 10.67 6.58 17.11
CA GLU A 59 11.84 6.84 16.27
C GLU A 59 12.20 5.60 15.48
N ALA A 60 12.57 5.80 14.22
CA ALA A 60 13.17 4.74 13.42
C ALA A 60 14.57 4.42 13.98
N VAL A 61 14.95 3.14 13.99
CA VAL A 61 16.27 2.70 14.44
C VAL A 61 17.25 2.60 13.26
N ILE A 62 16.73 2.29 12.07
CA ILE A 62 17.48 2.03 10.85
C ILE A 62 16.67 2.58 9.67
N GLU A 63 17.37 3.07 8.64
CA GLU A 63 16.82 3.42 7.33
C GLU A 63 17.63 2.74 6.22
N THR A 64 17.01 2.42 5.09
CA THR A 64 17.72 1.87 3.94
C THR A 64 18.49 2.95 3.20
N ALA A 65 19.45 2.56 2.37
CA ALA A 65 19.94 3.45 1.33
C ALA A 65 18.78 3.96 0.44
N SER A 66 18.92 5.15 -0.12
CA SER A 66 17.93 5.69 -1.06
C SER A 66 17.96 4.93 -2.38
N VAL A 67 16.79 4.72 -2.98
CA VAL A 67 16.70 4.22 -4.36
C VAL A 67 17.34 5.22 -5.34
N ALA A 68 17.81 4.73 -6.49
CA ALA A 68 18.40 5.60 -7.51
C ALA A 68 17.36 6.50 -8.21
N GLY A 69 16.11 6.04 -8.30
CA GLY A 69 15.00 6.80 -8.87
C GLY A 69 14.78 8.14 -8.15
N THR A 70 14.37 9.15 -8.93
CA THR A 70 14.12 10.50 -8.43
C THR A 70 12.64 10.78 -8.26
N GLY A 71 12.27 11.58 -7.25
CA GLY A 71 10.87 11.97 -7.01
C GLY A 71 10.11 10.92 -6.22
N ASP A 72 8.89 10.60 -6.64
CA ASP A 72 8.05 9.55 -6.05
C ASP A 72 8.48 8.18 -6.59
N ALA A 73 9.66 7.73 -6.16
CA ALA A 73 10.28 6.49 -6.64
C ALA A 73 10.03 5.30 -5.70
N ALA A 74 10.29 5.44 -4.40
CA ALA A 74 10.05 4.37 -3.43
C ALA A 74 8.58 4.33 -2.99
N ASP A 75 7.89 3.17 -3.12
CA ASP A 75 6.47 3.00 -2.70
C ASP A 75 6.33 2.08 -1.49
N ASP A 76 6.60 0.79 -1.70
CA ASP A 76 6.08 -0.27 -0.85
C ASP A 76 7.18 -1.22 -0.41
N PRO A 77 7.28 -1.48 0.91
CA PRO A 77 8.13 -2.51 1.44
C PRO A 77 7.42 -3.87 1.55
N ALA A 78 8.18 -4.95 1.37
CA ALA A 78 7.82 -6.28 1.85
C ALA A 78 9.00 -6.91 2.59
N ILE A 79 8.74 -7.77 3.57
CA ILE A 79 9.80 -8.44 4.35
C ILE A 79 9.74 -9.93 4.08
N TRP A 80 10.85 -10.47 3.57
CA TRP A 80 11.10 -11.91 3.55
C TRP A 80 11.83 -12.31 4.83
N VAL A 81 11.20 -13.20 5.60
CA VAL A 81 11.69 -13.63 6.91
C VAL A 81 12.46 -14.94 6.73
N SER A 82 13.75 -14.90 7.00
CA SER A 82 14.60 -16.10 7.01
C SER A 82 14.39 -16.91 8.29
N THR A 83 14.84 -18.17 8.28
CA THR A 83 14.88 -19.01 9.49
C THR A 83 15.75 -18.37 10.58
N ASN A 84 16.83 -17.68 10.19
CA ASN A 84 17.57 -16.78 11.06
C ASN A 84 17.08 -15.34 10.84
N PRO A 85 16.41 -14.68 11.81
CA PRO A 85 15.84 -13.36 11.60
C PRO A 85 16.84 -12.29 11.14
N ALA A 86 18.11 -12.41 11.52
CA ALA A 86 19.17 -11.48 11.11
C ALA A 86 19.50 -11.56 9.61
N ASP A 87 19.20 -12.68 8.96
CA ASP A 87 19.41 -12.92 7.54
C ASP A 87 18.18 -12.57 6.68
N SER A 88 17.13 -12.01 7.29
CA SER A 88 15.92 -11.55 6.59
C SER A 88 16.25 -10.43 5.60
N LEU A 89 15.38 -10.28 4.60
CA LEU A 89 15.55 -9.28 3.54
C LEU A 89 14.34 -8.36 3.48
N VAL A 90 14.58 -7.09 3.22
CA VAL A 90 13.56 -6.07 2.96
C VAL A 90 13.54 -5.78 1.47
N PHE A 91 12.41 -6.00 0.82
CA PHE A 91 12.17 -5.64 -0.57
C PHE A 91 11.57 -4.24 -0.61
N GLY A 92 12.03 -3.40 -1.53
CA GLY A 92 11.45 -2.09 -1.79
C GLY A 92 11.39 -1.82 -3.28
N THR A 93 10.27 -1.32 -3.78
CA THR A 93 10.13 -0.96 -5.20
C THR A 93 10.79 0.38 -5.50
N ASP A 94 11.45 0.47 -6.65
CA ASP A 94 11.69 1.73 -7.35
C ASP A 94 10.72 1.75 -8.54
N LYS A 95 9.67 2.57 -8.43
CA LYS A 95 8.46 2.48 -9.27
C LYS A 95 8.72 2.43 -10.77
N ASP A 96 9.80 3.06 -11.21
CA ASP A 96 10.13 3.15 -12.64
C ASP A 96 11.32 2.29 -13.04
N ASN A 97 12.06 1.72 -12.09
CA ASN A 97 13.35 1.07 -12.37
C ASN A 97 13.46 -0.39 -11.89
N GLY A 98 12.65 -0.84 -10.92
CA GLY A 98 12.63 -2.25 -10.51
C GLY A 98 12.44 -2.45 -9.01
N VAL A 99 13.19 -3.39 -8.42
CA VAL A 99 13.12 -3.74 -7.00
C VAL A 99 14.52 -3.78 -6.39
N TYR A 100 14.66 -3.07 -5.28
CA TYR A 100 15.80 -3.18 -4.38
C TYR A 100 15.53 -4.22 -3.29
N VAL A 101 16.58 -4.90 -2.89
CA VAL A 101 16.59 -5.86 -1.78
C VAL A 101 17.65 -5.40 -0.79
N TYR A 102 17.27 -5.24 0.47
CA TYR A 102 18.12 -4.73 1.53
C TYR A 102 18.30 -5.76 2.65
N ASN A 103 19.46 -5.72 3.29
CA ASN A 103 19.70 -6.40 4.56
C ASN A 103 18.95 -5.68 5.70
N MET A 104 18.80 -6.34 6.84
CA MET A 104 18.16 -5.76 8.03
C MET A 104 18.91 -4.57 8.63
N ASP A 105 20.17 -4.33 8.24
CA ASP A 105 20.96 -3.15 8.59
C ASP A 105 20.76 -1.96 7.63
N GLY A 106 19.92 -2.12 6.60
CA GLY A 106 19.62 -1.09 5.60
C GLY A 106 20.58 -1.06 4.40
N SER A 107 21.65 -1.87 4.40
CA SER A 107 22.55 -1.99 3.25
C SER A 107 21.91 -2.72 2.08
N GLU A 108 22.27 -2.34 0.84
CA GLU A 108 21.81 -3.03 -0.36
C GLU A 108 22.38 -4.45 -0.42
N HIS A 109 21.50 -5.44 -0.54
CA HIS A 109 21.82 -6.84 -0.77
C HIS A 109 21.83 -7.16 -2.27
N ALA A 110 20.84 -6.65 -3.00
CA ALA A 110 20.75 -6.78 -4.45
C ALA A 110 19.85 -5.70 -5.05
N TYR A 111 19.99 -5.48 -6.35
CA TYR A 111 19.08 -4.67 -7.14
C TYR A 111 18.68 -5.43 -8.41
N LEU A 112 17.37 -5.51 -8.66
CA LEU A 112 16.80 -6.17 -9.83
C LEU A 112 16.12 -5.11 -10.72
N PRO A 113 16.76 -4.71 -11.85
CA PRO A 113 16.32 -3.60 -12.69
C PRO A 113 15.16 -4.00 -13.63
N GLU A 114 14.10 -4.57 -13.07
CA GLU A 114 13.02 -5.19 -13.82
C GLU A 114 11.76 -4.33 -13.85
N GLY A 115 11.53 -3.64 -14.96
CA GLY A 115 10.24 -3.03 -15.29
C GLY A 115 9.77 -1.91 -14.35
N ARG A 116 8.53 -1.46 -14.59
CA ARG A 116 7.89 -0.38 -13.83
C ARG A 116 7.00 -0.98 -12.74
N LEU A 117 7.65 -1.42 -11.67
CA LEU A 117 6.99 -2.11 -10.57
C LEU A 117 6.26 -1.13 -9.66
N ASN A 118 5.30 -1.57 -8.83
CA ASN A 118 4.65 -0.66 -7.89
C ASN A 118 4.60 -1.22 -6.46
N ASN A 119 3.82 -2.27 -6.24
CA ASN A 119 3.66 -2.88 -4.93
C ASN A 119 4.24 -4.30 -4.98
N VAL A 120 4.93 -4.70 -3.91
CA VAL A 120 5.60 -6.00 -3.78
C VAL A 120 5.05 -6.75 -2.57
N ASP A 121 4.94 -8.08 -2.66
CA ASP A 121 4.54 -8.96 -1.57
C ASP A 121 5.29 -10.30 -1.66
N VAL A 122 5.42 -11.01 -0.55
CA VAL A 122 6.25 -12.22 -0.41
C VAL A 122 5.40 -13.43 0.01
N ARG A 123 5.69 -14.60 -0.58
CA ARG A 123 5.07 -15.89 -0.28
C ARG A 123 6.12 -16.98 -0.19
N TYR A 124 5.87 -17.98 0.64
CA TYR A 124 6.85 -19.00 0.99
C TYR A 124 6.46 -20.37 0.44
N GLY A 125 7.44 -21.26 0.27
CA GLY A 125 7.20 -22.69 0.07
C GLY A 125 6.69 -23.08 -1.32
N PHE A 126 7.16 -22.41 -2.37
CA PHE A 126 6.84 -22.72 -3.76
C PHE A 126 7.58 -23.96 -4.24
N ASP A 127 6.81 -24.96 -4.65
CA ASP A 127 7.35 -26.16 -5.27
C ASP A 127 7.69 -25.86 -6.74
N LEU A 128 8.99 -25.77 -7.01
CA LEU A 128 9.55 -25.60 -8.34
C LEU A 128 10.13 -26.95 -8.83
N GLY A 129 9.29 -27.98 -8.86
CA GLY A 129 9.58 -29.25 -9.53
C GLY A 129 10.84 -29.95 -9.03
N GLY A 130 10.97 -30.08 -7.70
CA GLY A 130 12.11 -30.76 -7.05
C GLY A 130 12.99 -29.85 -6.18
N ARG A 131 12.68 -28.55 -6.12
CA ARG A 131 13.21 -27.62 -5.12
C ARG A 131 12.08 -26.77 -4.55
N VAL A 132 12.18 -26.43 -3.27
CA VAL A 132 11.29 -25.47 -2.63
C VAL A 132 11.99 -24.10 -2.62
N VAL A 133 11.30 -23.07 -3.09
CA VAL A 133 11.77 -21.68 -3.11
C VAL A 133 10.71 -20.77 -2.53
N ASP A 134 11.09 -19.57 -2.13
CA ASP A 134 10.12 -18.53 -1.81
C ASP A 134 9.95 -17.59 -3.02
N LEU A 135 8.88 -16.82 -3.02
CA LEU A 135 8.52 -15.90 -4.09
C LEU A 135 8.36 -14.49 -3.54
N ALA A 136 8.94 -13.51 -4.22
CA ALA A 136 8.39 -12.16 -4.22
C ALA A 136 7.61 -11.96 -5.51
N GLY A 137 6.51 -11.22 -5.45
CA GLY A 137 5.78 -10.81 -6.63
C GLY A 137 5.45 -9.32 -6.58
N ALA A 138 5.54 -8.66 -7.72
CA ALA A 138 5.29 -7.23 -7.84
C ALA A 138 4.30 -6.94 -8.95
N SER A 139 3.43 -5.94 -8.76
CA SER A 139 2.62 -5.40 -9.87
C SER A 139 3.55 -4.82 -10.91
N ASP A 140 3.37 -5.22 -12.17
CA ASP A 140 4.24 -4.82 -13.27
C ASP A 140 3.46 -4.04 -14.32
N ARG A 141 3.70 -2.72 -14.36
CA ARG A 141 3.05 -1.81 -15.31
C ARG A 141 3.69 -1.85 -16.70
N SER A 142 4.90 -2.38 -16.83
CA SER A 142 5.54 -2.59 -18.14
C SER A 142 4.88 -3.75 -18.88
N ASN A 143 4.59 -4.84 -18.18
CA ASN A 143 4.00 -6.05 -18.77
C ASN A 143 2.49 -6.16 -18.57
N ILE A 144 1.86 -5.19 -17.89
CA ILE A 144 0.44 -5.24 -17.52
C ILE A 144 0.14 -6.57 -16.82
N GLY A 145 0.91 -6.84 -15.77
CA GLY A 145 1.03 -8.17 -15.20
C GLY A 145 1.53 -8.17 -13.76
N VAL A 146 2.05 -9.33 -13.37
CA VAL A 146 2.78 -9.54 -12.12
C VAL A 146 4.15 -10.07 -12.47
N ALA A 147 5.19 -9.36 -12.07
CA ALA A 147 6.57 -9.84 -12.09
C ALA A 147 6.81 -10.75 -10.86
N PHE A 148 7.52 -11.85 -11.05
CA PHE A 148 7.87 -12.78 -9.98
C PHE A 148 9.39 -12.88 -9.84
N PHE A 149 9.81 -13.11 -8.60
CA PHE A 149 11.20 -13.29 -8.22
C PHE A 149 11.31 -14.50 -7.32
N PHE A 150 12.27 -15.38 -7.60
CA PHE A 150 12.62 -16.46 -6.68
C PHE A 150 13.54 -15.95 -5.59
N ILE A 151 13.31 -16.43 -4.38
CA ILE A 151 14.18 -16.25 -3.23
C ILE A 151 14.64 -17.64 -2.81
N ASP A 152 15.94 -17.89 -2.83
CA ASP A 152 16.51 -19.12 -2.30
C ASP A 152 16.66 -19.00 -0.77
N PRO A 153 15.95 -19.81 0.03
CA PRO A 153 15.97 -19.65 1.48
C PRO A 153 17.30 -20.05 2.13
N ALA A 154 18.15 -20.79 1.44
CA ALA A 154 19.47 -21.20 1.94
C ALA A 154 20.55 -20.19 1.58
N SER A 155 20.61 -19.75 0.31
CA SER A 155 21.65 -18.82 -0.15
C SER A 155 21.28 -17.34 -0.03
N ARG A 156 19.99 -17.03 0.19
CA ARG A 156 19.43 -15.67 0.15
C ARG A 156 19.54 -15.01 -1.22
N GLU A 157 19.79 -15.79 -2.27
CA GLU A 157 19.84 -15.29 -3.64
C GLU A 157 18.44 -14.91 -4.11
N VAL A 158 18.33 -13.73 -4.73
CA VAL A 158 17.09 -13.25 -5.33
C VAL A 158 17.29 -13.16 -6.85
N SER A 159 16.39 -13.76 -7.62
CA SER A 159 16.49 -13.79 -9.08
C SER A 159 15.14 -13.56 -9.75
N TYR A 160 15.14 -12.92 -10.92
CA TYR A 160 13.92 -12.72 -11.69
C TYR A 160 13.40 -14.03 -12.29
N ALA A 161 12.14 -14.34 -12.02
CA ALA A 161 11.47 -15.56 -12.46
C ALA A 161 10.59 -15.36 -13.71
N GLY A 162 10.37 -14.10 -14.12
CA GLY A 162 9.51 -13.74 -15.24
C GLY A 162 8.24 -13.00 -14.82
N ALA A 163 7.44 -12.57 -15.79
CA ALA A 163 6.19 -11.88 -15.57
C ALA A 163 5.01 -12.64 -16.19
N VAL A 164 3.86 -12.60 -15.50
CA VAL A 164 2.61 -13.15 -15.98
C VAL A 164 1.66 -11.99 -16.30
N PRO A 165 1.30 -11.77 -17.58
CA PRO A 165 0.32 -10.76 -17.96
C PRO A 165 -1.05 -11.04 -17.35
N VAL A 166 -1.77 -9.99 -16.96
CA VAL A 166 -3.10 -10.10 -16.36
C VAL A 166 -4.09 -9.35 -17.24
N GLY A 167 -4.97 -10.11 -17.88
CA GLY A 167 -5.95 -9.55 -18.83
C GLY A 167 -6.93 -8.59 -18.16
N GLY A 168 -7.35 -7.55 -18.89
CA GLY A 168 -8.46 -6.67 -18.49
C GLY A 168 -8.10 -5.50 -17.58
N SER A 169 -6.82 -5.27 -17.28
CA SER A 169 -6.31 -4.05 -16.64
C SER A 169 -5.44 -3.26 -17.62
N SER A 170 -5.46 -1.94 -17.56
CA SER A 170 -4.54 -1.08 -18.34
C SER A 170 -3.34 -0.59 -17.52
N SER A 171 -3.37 -0.78 -16.19
CA SER A 171 -2.26 -0.41 -15.30
C SER A 171 -2.43 -1.08 -13.93
N PRO A 172 -1.76 -2.22 -13.67
CA PRO A 172 -1.77 -2.84 -12.35
C PRO A 172 -1.06 -1.91 -11.35
N THR A 173 -1.76 -1.46 -10.32
CA THR A 173 -1.18 -0.63 -9.25
C THR A 173 -1.00 -1.47 -8.01
N ALA A 174 -2.08 -1.82 -7.29
CA ALA A 174 -1.99 -2.64 -6.08
C ALA A 174 -1.84 -4.15 -6.35
N SER A 175 -0.96 -4.78 -5.56
CA SER A 175 -0.78 -6.24 -5.47
C SER A 175 -0.84 -6.68 -4.01
N ALA A 176 -1.64 -7.69 -3.73
CA ALA A 176 -1.56 -8.46 -2.50
C ALA A 176 -1.77 -9.92 -2.88
N PHE A 177 -0.86 -10.81 -2.50
CA PHE A 177 -1.10 -12.23 -2.66
C PHE A 177 -1.99 -12.68 -1.50
N THR A 178 -2.85 -13.67 -1.72
CA THR A 178 -3.53 -14.38 -0.64
C THR A 178 -3.29 -15.87 -0.83
N ALA A 179 -2.69 -16.52 0.17
CA ALA A 179 -2.67 -17.97 0.21
C ALA A 179 -4.10 -18.44 0.51
N VAL A 180 -4.71 -19.17 -0.42
CA VAL A 180 -6.01 -19.79 -0.21
C VAL A 180 -5.75 -21.25 0.17
N PRO A 181 -6.03 -21.66 1.42
CA PRO A 181 -6.02 -23.08 1.78
C PRO A 181 -6.99 -23.79 0.83
N ALA A 182 -6.63 -24.99 0.37
CA ALA A 182 -7.26 -25.72 -0.73
C ALA A 182 -8.78 -26.06 -0.59
N LEU A 183 -9.51 -25.44 0.35
CA LEU A 183 -10.94 -25.68 0.57
C LEU A 183 -11.87 -24.46 0.59
N THR A 184 -11.42 -23.22 0.39
CA THR A 184 -12.36 -22.07 0.44
C THR A 184 -12.28 -21.15 -0.78
N ARG A 185 -13.24 -21.33 -1.69
CA ARG A 185 -13.49 -20.47 -2.84
C ARG A 185 -14.21 -19.18 -2.39
N SER A 186 -13.51 -18.29 -1.71
CA SER A 186 -14.02 -16.94 -1.46
C SER A 186 -12.87 -15.93 -1.52
N THR A 187 -12.84 -15.16 -2.60
CA THR A 187 -11.93 -14.02 -2.79
C THR A 187 -12.35 -12.86 -1.88
N PRO A 188 -11.52 -12.39 -0.95
CA PRO A 188 -11.76 -11.10 -0.28
C PRO A 188 -11.50 -9.95 -1.27
N SER A 189 -12.43 -9.00 -1.33
CA SER A 189 -12.31 -7.77 -2.12
C SER A 189 -11.77 -6.63 -1.23
N PHE A 190 -10.66 -6.00 -1.66
CA PHE A 190 -10.14 -4.79 -1.04
C PHE A 190 -10.61 -3.56 -1.83
N PRO A 191 -11.19 -2.53 -1.18
CA PRO A 191 -11.63 -1.32 -1.86
C PRO A 191 -10.47 -0.33 -2.01
N THR A 192 -9.92 -0.19 -3.22
CA THR A 192 -9.06 0.96 -3.60
C THR A 192 -9.61 1.63 -4.86
N ARG A 193 -9.33 2.94 -5.04
CA ARG A 193 -9.84 3.77 -6.15
C ARG A 193 -9.39 3.32 -7.54
N SER A 194 -8.32 2.52 -7.63
CA SER A 194 -7.93 1.70 -8.78
C SER A 194 -8.22 0.24 -8.44
N ARG A 195 -8.70 -0.58 -9.41
CA ARG A 195 -8.98 -2.01 -9.19
C ARG A 195 -7.74 -2.70 -8.61
N ALA A 196 -7.76 -3.03 -7.32
CA ALA A 196 -6.73 -3.86 -6.71
C ALA A 196 -6.72 -5.21 -7.40
N LEU A 197 -5.54 -5.68 -7.78
CA LEU A 197 -5.39 -7.05 -8.21
C LEU A 197 -5.26 -7.93 -6.98
N SER A 198 -6.35 -8.65 -6.67
CA SER A 198 -6.34 -9.74 -5.68
C SER A 198 -6.04 -11.02 -6.43
N PHE A 199 -4.86 -11.60 -6.19
CA PHE A 199 -4.51 -12.91 -6.73
C PHE A 199 -4.72 -13.98 -5.66
N SER A 200 -5.70 -14.85 -5.92
CA SER A 200 -5.92 -16.11 -5.20
C SER A 200 -5.31 -17.24 -6.04
N TRP A 201 -4.14 -17.72 -5.66
CA TRP A 201 -3.53 -18.89 -6.28
C TRP A 201 -3.93 -20.16 -5.52
N ASN A 202 -4.32 -21.21 -6.26
CA ASN A 202 -4.41 -22.56 -5.71
C ASN A 202 -3.07 -23.26 -6.00
N TRP A 203 -2.28 -23.49 -4.95
CA TRP A 203 -0.89 -23.93 -5.06
C TRP A 203 -0.69 -25.34 -5.63
N ALA A 204 -1.76 -26.13 -5.70
CA ALA A 204 -1.68 -27.55 -6.02
C ALA A 204 -1.50 -27.89 -7.52
N GLY A 205 -1.07 -26.97 -8.40
CA GLY A 205 -1.07 -27.26 -9.85
C GLY A 205 -0.20 -26.43 -10.78
N MET A 206 0.73 -25.60 -10.29
CA MET A 206 1.58 -24.79 -11.16
C MET A 206 2.92 -25.50 -11.40
N ALA A 207 2.96 -26.37 -12.43
CA ALA A 207 4.23 -26.84 -12.97
C ALA A 207 4.97 -25.66 -13.62
N ALA A 208 6.29 -25.57 -13.40
CA ALA A 208 7.15 -24.55 -13.96
C ALA A 208 6.92 -24.37 -15.48
N PRO A 209 6.86 -23.13 -16.01
CA PRO A 209 6.82 -22.93 -17.45
C PRO A 209 8.11 -23.48 -18.08
N SER A 210 7.96 -24.26 -19.14
CA SER A 210 9.08 -24.81 -19.92
C SER A 210 10.02 -23.70 -20.38
N PRO A 211 11.36 -23.88 -20.31
CA PRO A 211 12.30 -22.87 -20.76
C PRO A 211 12.08 -22.58 -22.25
N LEU A 212 11.93 -21.30 -22.58
CA LEU A 212 11.81 -20.82 -23.96
C LEU A 212 12.99 -21.34 -24.78
N ARG A 213 12.67 -22.12 -25.81
CA ARG A 213 13.59 -22.64 -26.81
C ARG A 213 14.22 -21.44 -27.54
N ARG A 214 15.47 -21.09 -27.23
CA ARG A 214 16.24 -20.14 -28.06
C ARG A 214 16.31 -20.76 -29.46
N SER A 215 15.70 -20.10 -30.46
CA SER A 215 15.97 -20.43 -31.84
C SER A 215 17.37 -19.97 -32.15
N ALA A 216 18.29 -20.90 -32.40
CA ALA A 216 19.51 -20.60 -33.12
C ALA A 216 19.13 -20.15 -34.53
N GLY A 217 19.56 -18.95 -34.90
CA GLY A 217 19.57 -18.39 -36.24
C GLY A 217 20.87 -17.64 -36.42
#